data_AF-A0A0J1A061-F1
#
_entry.id   AF-A0A0J1A061-F1
#
_cell.length_a   1.000
_cell.length_b   1.000
_cell.length_c   1.000
_cell.angle_alpha   90.00
_cell.angle_beta   90.00
_cell.angle_gamma   90.00
#
_symmetry.space_group_name_H-M   'P 1'
#
loop_
_entity.id
_entity.type
_entity.pdbx_description
1 polymer ?
#
loop_
_entity_poly.entity_id
_entity_poly.type
_entity_poly.pdbx_seq_one_letter_code
_entity_poly.pdbx_strand_id
1 'polypeptide(L)'
;MSGLLVFITIAFLTLSSPGPGVLFTVTNSINYGVRTALFGISGLIIGMFIIAVISASGVGLIITSNPTIFTALKFIGAFYLMYLGYKNFIKKSPTQDLLETEHNEKEIKKSKLFYQGLFASLLNPKTIVFFIALFPQFILL
;
A
#
# COMPACT_ATOMS: atom_id res chain seq x y z
N MET A 1 -31.30 9.73 7.81
CA MET A 1 -30.26 10.31 8.72
C MET A 1 -29.27 9.27 9.24
N SER A 2 -29.68 8.04 9.57
CA SER A 2 -28.77 6.96 10.02
C SER A 2 -27.67 6.59 9.01
N GLY A 3 -27.99 6.48 7.72
CA GLY A 3 -26.99 6.13 6.69
C GLY A 3 -25.90 7.19 6.51
N LEU A 4 -26.23 8.47 6.71
CA LEU A 4 -25.28 9.58 6.58
C LEU A 4 -24.29 9.59 7.75
N LEU A 5 -24.74 9.30 8.97
CA LEU A 5 -23.88 9.13 10.14
C LEU A 5 -22.94 7.92 10.00
N VAL A 6 -23.43 6.80 9.48
CA VAL A 6 -22.61 5.61 9.20
C VAL A 6 -21.54 5.92 8.14
N PHE A 7 -21.93 6.58 7.04
CA PHE A 7 -21.00 7.01 5.99
C PHE A 7 -19.91 7.94 6.54
N ILE A 8 -20.29 8.99 7.30
CA ILE A 8 -19.34 9.94 7.89
C ILE A 8 -18.37 9.22 8.82
N THR A 9 -18.86 8.29 9.65
CA THR A 9 -18.02 7.54 10.59
C THR A 9 -17.00 6.68 9.86
N ILE A 10 -17.43 5.91 8.87
CA ILE A 10 -16.55 5.04 8.07
C ILE A 10 -15.55 5.88 7.28
N ALA A 11 -16.00 6.98 6.66
CA ALA A 11 -15.14 7.89 5.90
C ALA A 11 -14.08 8.52 6.81
N PHE A 12 -14.47 9.03 7.99
CA PHE A 12 -13.55 9.62 8.96
C PHE A 12 -12.47 8.62 9.41
N LEU A 13 -12.86 7.41 9.81
CA LEU A 13 -11.92 6.34 10.20
C LEU A 13 -10.97 5.99 9.04
N THR A 14 -11.51 5.93 7.83
CA THR A 14 -10.75 5.55 6.63
C THR A 14 -9.78 6.64 6.18
N LEU A 15 -10.13 7.92 6.35
CA LEU A 15 -9.28 9.06 5.95
C LEU A 15 -8.27 9.45 7.04
N SER A 16 -8.59 9.23 8.32
CA SER A 16 -7.71 9.58 9.44
C SER A 16 -6.45 8.71 9.52
N SER A 17 -6.50 7.47 9.01
CA SER A 17 -5.36 6.56 9.00
C SER A 17 -4.52 6.74 7.72
N PRO A 18 -3.20 7.05 7.82
CA PRO A 18 -2.32 7.04 6.67
C PRO A 18 -2.32 5.64 6.05
N GLY A 19 -2.52 5.56 4.74
CA GLY A 19 -2.54 4.28 4.04
C GLY A 19 -1.19 3.53 4.15
N PRO A 20 -1.19 2.21 3.91
CA PRO A 20 0.03 1.40 4.02
C PRO A 20 1.15 1.86 3.07
N GLY A 21 0.82 2.41 1.89
CA GLY A 21 1.80 2.99 0.97
C GLY A 21 2.47 4.26 1.53
N VAL A 22 1.72 5.09 2.27
CA VAL A 22 2.25 6.28 2.93
C VAL A 22 3.18 5.87 4.07
N LEU A 23 2.73 4.98 4.96
CA LEU A 23 3.55 4.46 6.04
C LEU A 23 4.81 3.78 5.51
N PHE A 24 4.69 2.92 4.49
CA PHE A 24 5.82 2.29 3.83
C PHE A 24 6.83 3.32 3.30
N THR A 25 6.35 4.38 2.66
CA THR A 25 7.21 5.43 2.10
C THR A 25 7.94 6.20 3.20
N VAL A 26 7.21 6.64 4.24
CA VAL A 26 7.78 7.38 5.38
C VAL A 26 8.80 6.52 6.12
N THR A 27 8.44 5.30 6.49
CA THR A 27 9.32 4.39 7.22
C THR A 27 10.59 4.07 6.43
N ASN A 28 10.50 3.81 5.12
CA ASN A 28 11.70 3.53 4.33
C ASN A 28 12.53 4.77 4.03
N SER A 29 11.90 5.95 3.93
CA SER A 29 12.63 7.22 3.77
C SER A 29 13.43 7.57 5.02
N ILE A 30 12.86 7.33 6.20
CA ILE A 30 13.55 7.52 7.50
C ILE A 30 14.67 6.50 7.67
N ASN A 31 14.43 5.21 7.35
CA ASN A 31 15.39 4.14 7.63
C ASN A 31 16.52 4.01 6.58
N TYR A 32 16.28 4.38 5.32
CA TYR A 32 17.19 4.10 4.20
C TYR A 32 17.50 5.34 3.34
N GLY A 33 16.98 6.51 3.71
CA GLY A 33 17.12 7.74 2.94
C GLY A 33 16.16 7.83 1.75
N VAL A 34 15.82 9.07 1.36
CA VAL A 34 14.84 9.36 0.28
C VAL A 34 15.25 8.71 -1.05
N ARG A 35 16.54 8.79 -1.42
CA ARG A 35 17.05 8.22 -2.70
C ARG A 35 16.82 6.71 -2.80
N THR A 36 17.01 5.98 -1.70
CA THR A 36 16.80 4.53 -1.66
C THR A 36 15.30 4.20 -1.59
N ALA A 37 14.52 5.01 -0.87
CA ALA A 37 13.07 4.86 -0.78
C ALA A 37 12.35 5.04 -2.13
N LEU A 38 12.92 5.83 -3.07
CA LEU A 38 12.38 5.99 -4.42
C LEU A 38 12.18 4.66 -5.16
N PHE A 39 13.01 3.65 -4.91
CA PHE A 39 12.83 2.32 -5.51
C PHE A 39 11.57 1.61 -4.98
N GLY A 40 11.23 1.81 -3.70
CA GLY A 40 9.98 1.32 -3.15
C GLY A 40 8.76 2.12 -3.63
N ILE A 41 8.92 3.44 -3.76
CA ILE A 41 7.88 4.34 -4.29
C ILE A 41 7.58 3.98 -5.75
N SER A 42 8.58 3.69 -6.58
CA SER A 42 8.34 3.26 -7.97
C SER A 42 7.59 1.94 -8.03
N GLY A 43 7.87 1.00 -7.12
CA GLY A 43 7.07 -0.22 -6.95
C GLY A 43 5.61 0.09 -6.61
N LEU A 44 5.36 1.00 -5.66
CA LEU A 44 4.00 1.45 -5.32
C LEU A 44 3.28 2.02 -6.55
N ILE A 45 3.93 2.92 -7.29
CA ILE A 45 3.38 3.57 -8.48
C ILE A 45 3.03 2.53 -9.55
N ILE A 46 3.94 1.60 -9.85
CA ILE A 46 3.69 0.56 -10.86
C ILE A 46 2.54 -0.36 -10.42
N GLY A 47 2.46 -0.73 -9.15
CA GLY A 47 1.35 -1.53 -8.64
C GLY A 47 0.00 -0.82 -8.77
N MET A 48 -0.06 0.47 -8.42
CA MET A 48 -1.25 1.29 -8.63
C MET A 48 -1.60 1.43 -10.10
N PHE A 49 -0.62 1.60 -10.98
CA PHE A 49 -0.83 1.68 -12.42
C PHE A 49 -1.42 0.37 -12.99
N ILE A 50 -0.92 -0.79 -12.57
CA ILE A 50 -1.47 -2.10 -12.97
C ILE A 50 -2.94 -2.21 -12.56
N ILE A 51 -3.28 -1.85 -11.31
CA ILE A 51 -4.67 -1.85 -10.83
C ILE A 51 -5.51 -0.88 -11.66
N ALA A 52 -5.00 0.31 -11.95
CA ALA A 52 -5.69 1.31 -12.76
C ALA A 52 -6.04 0.78 -14.15
N VAL A 53 -5.09 0.11 -14.82
CA VAL A 53 -5.31 -0.49 -16.15
C VAL A 53 -6.33 -1.63 -16.10
N ILE A 54 -6.24 -2.52 -15.09
CA ILE A 54 -7.22 -3.61 -14.89
C ILE A 54 -8.62 -3.06 -14.59
N SER A 55 -8.68 -1.97 -13.84
CA SER A 55 -9.92 -1.29 -13.54
C SER A 55 -10.52 -0.61 -14.76
N ALA A 56 -9.68 0.05 -15.56
CA ALA A 56 -10.05 0.75 -16.77
C ALA A 56 -10.59 -0.18 -17.86
N SER A 57 -10.04 -1.39 -17.97
CA SER A 57 -10.48 -2.39 -18.95
C SER A 57 -11.81 -3.08 -18.61
N GLY A 58 -12.44 -2.76 -17.48
CA GLY A 58 -13.66 -3.41 -17.01
C GLY A 58 -13.44 -4.79 -16.36
N VAL A 59 -12.23 -5.36 -16.45
CA VAL A 59 -11.86 -6.63 -15.79
C VAL A 59 -12.00 -6.52 -14.27
N GLY A 60 -11.80 -5.32 -13.70
CA GLY A 60 -12.05 -5.03 -12.28
C GLY A 60 -13.46 -5.41 -11.81
N LEU A 61 -14.47 -5.32 -12.68
CA LEU A 61 -15.85 -5.69 -12.35
C LEU A 61 -16.01 -7.19 -12.09
N ILE A 62 -15.23 -8.04 -12.78
CA ILE A 62 -15.24 -9.51 -12.59
C ILE A 62 -14.68 -9.87 -11.21
N ILE A 63 -13.66 -9.15 -10.77
CA ILE A 63 -13.04 -9.35 -9.45
C ILE A 63 -14.02 -8.96 -8.34
N THR A 64 -14.77 -7.86 -8.51
CA THR A 64 -15.75 -7.41 -7.50
C THR A 64 -17.08 -8.15 -7.57
N SER A 65 -17.47 -8.70 -8.72
CA SER A 65 -18.73 -9.44 -8.87
C SER A 65 -18.67 -10.83 -8.24
N ASN A 66 -17.47 -11.38 -8.05
CA ASN A 66 -17.27 -12.65 -7.37
C ASN A 66 -16.92 -12.46 -5.88
N PRO A 67 -17.84 -12.77 -4.95
CA PRO A 67 -17.62 -12.56 -3.51
C PRO A 67 -16.42 -13.35 -2.97
N THR A 68 -16.16 -14.54 -3.50
CA THR A 68 -15.08 -15.42 -3.05
C THR A 68 -13.72 -14.83 -3.38
N ILE A 69 -13.51 -14.38 -4.63
CA ILE A 69 -12.26 -13.77 -5.08
C ILE A 69 -12.00 -12.48 -4.28
N PHE A 70 -13.03 -11.64 -4.15
CA PHE A 70 -12.92 -10.39 -3.41
C PHE A 70 -12.60 -10.60 -1.93
N THR A 71 -13.21 -11.61 -1.30
CA THR A 71 -12.97 -11.96 0.10
C THR A 71 -11.55 -12.51 0.30
N ALA A 72 -11.10 -13.41 -0.57
CA ALA A 72 -9.73 -13.93 -0.53
C ALA A 72 -8.69 -12.82 -0.65
N LEU A 73 -8.88 -11.89 -1.60
CA LEU A 73 -8.00 -10.76 -1.82
C LEU A 73 -7.92 -9.83 -0.59
N LYS A 74 -9.06 -9.58 0.07
CA LYS A 74 -9.11 -8.82 1.34
C LYS A 74 -8.26 -9.48 2.42
N PHE A 75 -8.42 -10.78 2.63
CA PHE A 75 -7.66 -11.49 3.66
C PHE A 75 -6.17 -11.56 3.34
N ILE A 76 -5.79 -11.92 2.12
CA ILE A 76 -4.39 -11.95 1.68
C ILE A 76 -3.74 -10.57 1.89
N GLY A 77 -4.45 -9.51 1.49
CA GLY A 77 -4.03 -8.14 1.69
C GLY A 77 -3.85 -7.75 3.15
N ALA A 78 -4.85 -8.05 3.98
CA ALA A 78 -4.82 -7.78 5.41
C ALA A 78 -3.61 -8.48 6.07
N PHE A 79 -3.40 -9.77 5.80
CA PHE A 79 -2.26 -10.52 6.33
C PHE A 79 -0.92 -9.96 5.85
N TYR A 80 -0.79 -9.65 4.56
CA TYR A 80 0.46 -9.10 4.01
C TYR A 80 0.81 -7.74 4.64
N LEU A 81 -0.18 -6.86 4.78
CA LEU A 81 0.01 -5.55 5.39
C LEU A 81 0.30 -5.66 6.90
N MET A 82 -0.36 -6.58 7.60
CA MET A 82 -0.07 -6.86 9.01
C MET A 82 1.36 -7.38 9.19
N TYR A 83 1.82 -8.29 8.30
CA TYR A 83 3.21 -8.73 8.26
C TYR A 83 4.18 -7.57 8.00
N LEU A 84 3.89 -6.69 7.04
CA LEU A 84 4.75 -5.57 6.70
C LEU A 84 4.81 -4.55 7.85
N GLY A 85 3.67 -4.27 8.49
CA GLY A 85 3.56 -3.42 9.67
C GLY A 85 4.33 -3.98 10.85
N TYR A 86 4.13 -5.25 11.18
CA TYR A 86 4.87 -5.95 12.25
C TYR A 86 6.38 -5.94 12.01
N LYS A 87 6.82 -6.22 10.78
CA LYS A 87 8.23 -6.18 10.40
C LYS A 87 8.85 -4.80 10.54
N ASN A 88 8.10 -3.74 10.22
CA ASN A 88 8.55 -2.37 10.39
C ASN A 88 8.57 -1.95 11.86
N PHE A 89 7.63 -2.44 12.67
CA PHE A 89 7.57 -2.17 14.11
C PHE A 89 8.70 -2.84 14.89
N ILE A 90 9.10 -4.06 14.50
CA ILE A 90 10.18 -4.82 15.17
C ILE A 90 11.57 -4.37 14.75
N LYS A 91 11.74 -3.80 13.55
CA LYS A 91 13.00 -3.20 13.18
C LYS A 91 13.23 -1.98 14.08
N LYS A 92 14.10 -2.15 15.09
CA LYS A 92 14.61 -1.06 15.94
C LYS A 92 14.92 0.16 15.07
N SER A 93 14.35 1.30 15.48
CA SER A 93 14.71 2.61 14.97
C SER A 93 16.24 2.77 14.99
N PRO A 94 16.88 3.29 13.92
CA PRO A 94 18.31 3.59 13.91
C PRO A 94 18.71 4.70 14.90
N THR A 95 17.77 5.27 15.66
CA THR A 95 18.03 6.34 16.63
C THR A 95 18.91 5.92 17.83
N GLN A 96 19.43 4.69 17.87
CA GLN A 96 20.44 4.29 18.85
C GLN A 96 21.90 4.37 18.35
N ASP A 97 22.17 4.59 17.05
CA ASP A 97 23.54 4.59 16.49
C ASP A 97 24.05 6.01 16.14
N LEU A 98 23.66 7.05 16.89
CA LEU A 98 24.23 8.39 16.72
C LEU A 98 25.65 8.55 17.30
N LEU A 99 26.25 7.48 17.86
CA LEU A 99 27.54 7.54 18.56
C LEU A 99 28.61 6.57 18.05
N GLU A 100 28.34 5.71 17.07
CA GLU A 100 29.37 4.81 16.54
C GLU A 100 29.66 5.11 15.07
N THR A 101 30.84 5.69 14.91
CA THR A 101 31.65 5.78 13.70
C THR A 101 31.63 4.49 12.88
N GLU A 102 31.65 4.68 11.55
CA GLU A 102 31.89 3.70 10.48
C GLU A 102 30.67 2.98 9.89
N HIS A 103 30.24 3.51 8.74
CA HIS A 103 29.73 2.80 7.57
C HIS A 103 29.43 1.29 7.73
N ASN A 104 28.26 1.01 8.27
CA ASN A 104 27.50 -0.17 7.90
C ASN A 104 26.03 0.24 7.77
N GLU A 105 25.74 1.07 6.75
CA GLU A 105 24.40 1.14 6.21
C GLU A 105 23.99 -0.31 5.91
N LYS A 106 23.02 -0.86 6.62
CA LYS A 106 22.44 -2.17 6.28
C LYS A 106 21.83 -2.02 4.89
N GLU A 107 22.63 -2.26 3.85
CA GLU A 107 22.24 -2.08 2.45
C GLU A 107 21.04 -2.98 2.17
N ILE A 108 19.85 -2.38 2.21
CA ILE A 108 18.65 -3.06 1.76
C ILE A 108 18.72 -3.11 0.24
N LYS A 109 18.58 -4.32 -0.33
CA LYS A 109 18.53 -4.49 -1.79
C LYS A 109 17.40 -3.60 -2.35
N LYS A 110 17.73 -2.70 -3.26
CA LYS A 110 16.78 -1.79 -3.94
C LYS A 110 15.62 -2.56 -4.59
N SER A 111 15.91 -3.73 -5.18
CA SER A 111 14.90 -4.64 -5.73
C SER A 111 13.91 -5.13 -4.68
N LYS A 112 14.37 -5.38 -3.45
CA LYS A 112 13.50 -5.79 -2.34
C LYS A 112 12.51 -4.68 -1.98
N LEU A 113 12.96 -3.43 -1.90
CA LEU A 113 12.07 -2.28 -1.67
C LEU A 113 11.04 -2.13 -2.79
N PHE A 114 11.47 -2.28 -4.04
CA PHE A 114 10.58 -2.26 -5.20
C PHE A 114 9.45 -3.30 -5.09
N TYR A 115 9.79 -4.57 -4.87
CA TYR A 115 8.78 -5.62 -4.75
C TYR A 115 7.89 -5.42 -3.52
N GLN A 116 8.44 -4.93 -2.42
CA GLN A 116 7.62 -4.58 -1.25
C GLN A 116 6.60 -3.49 -1.59
N GLY A 117 7.00 -2.44 -2.29
CA GLY A 117 6.07 -1.39 -2.74
C GLY A 117 5.04 -1.91 -3.75
N LEU A 118 5.48 -2.72 -4.71
CA LEU A 118 4.62 -3.33 -5.72
C LEU A 118 3.52 -4.18 -5.06
N PHE A 119 3.90 -5.14 -4.23
CA PHE A 119 2.94 -5.99 -3.53
C PHE A 119 2.12 -5.23 -2.48
N ALA A 120 2.69 -4.21 -1.83
CA ALA A 120 1.92 -3.35 -0.94
C ALA A 120 0.80 -2.60 -1.66
N SER A 121 0.94 -2.30 -2.96
CA SER A 121 -0.16 -1.72 -3.75
C SER A 121 -1.11 -2.80 -4.27
N LEU A 122 -0.58 -3.86 -4.90
CA LEU A 122 -1.37 -4.93 -5.52
C LEU A 122 -2.23 -5.70 -4.51
N LEU A 123 -1.75 -5.87 -3.29
CA LEU A 123 -2.47 -6.59 -2.24
C LEU A 123 -3.26 -5.66 -1.34
N ASN A 124 -3.27 -4.34 -1.56
CA ASN A 124 -4.01 -3.43 -0.71
C ASN A 124 -5.48 -3.36 -1.15
N PRO A 125 -6.43 -3.96 -0.40
CA PRO A 125 -7.84 -3.98 -0.79
C PRO A 125 -8.43 -2.57 -0.87
N LYS A 126 -7.93 -1.61 -0.07
CA LYS A 126 -8.36 -0.21 -0.14
C LYS A 126 -8.02 0.42 -1.49
N THR A 127 -6.82 0.14 -2.02
CA THR A 127 -6.39 0.64 -3.33
C THR A 127 -7.22 0.00 -4.44
N ILE A 128 -7.37 -1.32 -4.40
CA ILE A 128 -8.13 -2.08 -5.41
C ILE A 128 -9.58 -1.58 -5.50
N VAL A 129 -10.27 -1.47 -4.36
CA VAL A 129 -11.66 -0.99 -4.32
C VAL A 129 -11.77 0.45 -4.81
N PHE A 130 -10.84 1.32 -4.42
CA PHE A 130 -10.84 2.71 -4.85
C PHE A 130 -10.73 2.82 -6.37
N PHE A 131 -9.75 2.16 -6.99
CA PHE A 131 -9.55 2.21 -8.44
C PHE A 131 -10.75 1.58 -9.17
N ILE A 132 -11.23 0.41 -8.75
CA ILE A 132 -12.40 -0.26 -9.37
C ILE A 132 -13.67 0.59 -9.29
N ALA A 133 -13.89 1.30 -8.17
CA ALA A 133 -15.05 2.16 -8.03
C ALA A 133 -14.94 3.46 -8.86
N LEU A 134 -13.72 3.97 -9.04
CA LEU A 134 -13.46 5.29 -9.60
C LEU A 134 -13.23 5.26 -11.12
N PHE A 135 -12.30 4.44 -11.60
CA PHE A 135 -11.84 4.49 -13.00
C PHE A 135 -12.91 4.19 -14.06
N PRO A 136 -13.81 3.20 -13.88
CA PRO A 136 -14.87 2.95 -14.86
C PRO A 136 -15.78 4.16 -15.10
N GLN A 137 -15.93 5.06 -14.12
CA GLN A 137 -16.77 6.26 -14.26
C GLN A 137 -16.20 7.30 -15.23
N PHE A 138 -14.90 7.25 -15.52
CA PHE A 138 -14.21 8.20 -16.41
C PHE A 138 -13.88 7.63 -17.78
N ILE A 139 -14.06 6.33 -17.98
CA ILE A 139 -13.63 5.58 -19.18
C ILE A 139 -14.82 5.10 -20.00
N LEU A 140 -16.04 5.56 -19.68
CA LEU A 140 -17.26 5.32 -20.46
C LEU A 140 -16.99 5.44 -21.98
N LEU A 141 -16.93 4.26 -22.61
CA LEU A 141 -17.17 4.03 -24.04
C LEU A 141 -18.68 4.06 -24.28
#